data_AF-A0A928F533-F1
#
_entry.id   AF-A0A928F533-F1
#
_cell.length_a   1.000
_cell.length_b   1.000
_cell.length_c   1.000
_cell.angle_alpha   90.00
_cell.angle_beta   90.00
_cell.angle_gamma   90.00
#
_symmetry.space_group_name_H-M   'P 1'
#
loop_
_entity.id
_entity.type
_entity.pdbx_description
1 polymer ?
#
loop_
_entity_poly.entity_id
_entity_poly.type
_entity_poly.pdbx_seq_one_letter_code
_entity_poly.pdbx_strand_id
1 'polypeptide(L)'
;MNNFHVEEIERVIASVPDEEVSPELSSVIFCLGRDAENEEEYDYAFSKLLELYERENETVKAQVIYAFAMLAVLKKDIKILDRAIVEPLISSANSNAIGTNKSTIQDAIDDINHSLNWNI
;
A
#
# COMPACT_ATOMS: atom_id res chain seq x y z
N MET A 1 -23.03 6.67 6.15
CA MET A 1 -22.50 7.35 4.96
C MET A 1 -21.08 6.83 4.80
N ASN A 2 -20.80 6.15 3.69
CA ASN A 2 -19.46 5.66 3.39
C ASN A 2 -18.63 6.91 2.99
N ASN A 3 -17.69 7.30 3.85
CA ASN A 3 -16.81 8.46 3.63
C ASN A 3 -15.53 8.06 2.88
N PHE A 4 -15.37 6.78 2.55
CA PHE A 4 -14.28 6.30 1.71
C PHE A 4 -14.54 6.83 0.29
N HIS A 5 -13.80 7.86 -0.12
CA HIS A 5 -14.03 8.65 -1.33
C HIS A 5 -13.72 7.87 -2.64
N VAL A 6 -14.36 6.73 -2.84
CA VAL A 6 -14.10 5.76 -3.92
C VAL A 6 -14.09 6.42 -5.29
N GLU A 7 -15.10 7.23 -5.64
CA GLU A 7 -15.16 7.87 -6.97
C GLU A 7 -13.97 8.80 -7.24
N GLU A 8 -13.47 9.49 -6.21
CA GLU A 8 -12.31 10.36 -6.33
C GLU A 8 -11.01 9.57 -6.45
N ILE A 9 -10.89 8.50 -5.68
CA ILE A 9 -9.76 7.55 -5.75
C ILE A 9 -9.64 6.99 -7.16
N GLU A 10 -10.73 6.43 -7.71
CA GLU A 10 -10.75 5.86 -9.07
C GLU A 10 -10.40 6.91 -10.13
N ARG A 11 -10.96 8.13 -9.99
CA ARG A 11 -10.67 9.22 -10.93
C ARG A 11 -9.19 9.58 -10.95
N VAL A 12 -8.54 9.69 -9.78
CA VAL A 12 -7.11 10.01 -9.70
C VAL A 12 -6.28 8.88 -10.28
N ILE A 13 -6.54 7.63 -9.89
CA ILE A 13 -5.81 6.45 -10.39
C ILE A 13 -5.87 6.38 -11.92
N ALA A 14 -7.06 6.57 -12.51
CA ALA A 14 -7.25 6.55 -13.96
C ALA A 14 -6.62 7.73 -14.70
N SER A 15 -6.35 8.85 -14.00
CA SER A 15 -5.79 10.06 -14.61
C SER A 15 -4.26 10.08 -14.69
N VAL A 16 -3.58 9.20 -13.93
CA VAL A 16 -2.12 9.18 -13.82
C VAL A 16 -1.58 7.96 -14.59
N PRO A 17 -0.70 8.17 -15.61
CA PRO A 17 -0.05 7.08 -16.34
C PRO A 17 0.70 6.11 -15.44
N ASP A 18 0.88 4.87 -15.89
CA ASP A 18 1.49 3.82 -15.07
C ASP A 18 2.98 4.06 -14.77
N GLU A 19 3.69 4.74 -15.67
CA GLU A 19 5.09 5.11 -15.51
C GLU A 19 5.32 6.36 -14.64
N GLU A 20 4.27 7.10 -14.26
CA GLU A 20 4.38 8.39 -13.57
C GLU A 20 4.05 8.32 -12.08
N VAL A 21 4.61 9.28 -11.33
CA VAL A 21 4.22 9.56 -9.94
C VAL A 21 3.70 10.98 -9.87
N SER A 22 2.49 11.16 -9.34
CA SER A 22 1.96 12.47 -8.98
C SER A 22 1.74 12.60 -7.47
N PRO A 23 1.74 13.82 -6.92
CA PRO A 23 1.37 14.07 -5.53
C PRO A 23 -0.04 13.55 -5.19
N GLU A 24 -0.97 13.63 -6.14
CA GLU A 24 -2.35 13.16 -5.99
C GLU A 24 -2.40 11.64 -5.90
N LEU A 25 -1.68 10.92 -6.76
CA LEU A 25 -1.59 9.46 -6.70
C LEU A 25 -0.93 9.00 -5.40
N SER A 26 0.14 9.68 -5.00
CA SER A 26 0.81 9.41 -3.71
C SER A 26 -0.20 9.56 -2.58
N SER A 27 -0.95 10.67 -2.54
CA SER A 27 -1.98 10.94 -1.53
C SER A 27 -3.05 9.85 -1.50
N VAL A 28 -3.50 9.39 -2.68
CA VAL A 28 -4.45 8.28 -2.79
C VAL A 28 -3.89 6.99 -2.16
N ILE A 29 -2.64 6.62 -2.48
CA ILE A 29 -2.00 5.43 -1.88
C ILE A 29 -1.94 5.55 -0.35
N PHE A 30 -1.62 6.73 0.17
CA PHE A 30 -1.62 6.96 1.62
C PHE A 30 -3.02 6.82 2.24
N CYS A 31 -4.05 7.38 1.61
CA CYS A 31 -5.43 7.25 2.08
C CYS A 31 -5.89 5.79 2.11
N LEU A 32 -5.56 5.01 1.08
CA LEU A 32 -5.89 3.58 1.01
C LEU A 32 -5.30 2.80 2.20
N GLY A 33 -4.06 3.08 2.61
CA GLY A 33 -3.45 2.41 3.77
C GLY A 33 -3.95 2.90 5.14
N ARG A 34 -4.54 4.09 5.22
CA ARG A 34 -4.81 4.79 6.49
C ARG A 34 -6.28 4.92 6.85
N ASP A 35 -7.18 5.01 5.88
CA ASP A 35 -8.51 5.58 6.12
C ASP A 35 -9.63 4.54 6.24
N ALA A 36 -9.38 3.24 5.99
CA ALA A 36 -10.41 2.21 6.09
C ALA A 36 -10.98 2.12 7.51
N GLU A 37 -12.31 2.15 7.67
CA GLU A 37 -12.99 2.11 8.96
C GLU A 37 -13.76 0.79 9.21
N ASN A 38 -13.92 -0.03 8.18
CA ASN A 38 -14.62 -1.31 8.23
C ASN A 38 -14.04 -2.32 7.23
N GLU A 39 -14.50 -3.57 7.28
CA GLU A 39 -14.00 -4.66 6.43
C GLU A 39 -14.21 -4.41 4.93
N GLU A 40 -15.33 -3.81 4.53
CA GLU A 40 -15.63 -3.51 3.12
C GLU A 40 -14.63 -2.48 2.55
N GLU A 41 -14.40 -1.41 3.29
CA GLU A 41 -13.41 -0.38 2.93
C GLU A 41 -11.98 -0.92 2.95
N TYR A 42 -11.65 -1.78 3.92
CA TYR A 42 -10.36 -2.46 3.96
C TYR A 42 -10.15 -3.33 2.72
N ASP A 43 -11.14 -4.13 2.34
CA ASP A 43 -11.04 -5.04 1.20
C ASP A 43 -10.93 -4.27 -0.12
N TYR A 44 -11.68 -3.18 -0.26
CA TYR A 44 -11.53 -2.26 -1.38
C TYR A 44 -10.12 -1.65 -1.41
N ALA A 45 -9.64 -1.13 -0.28
CA ALA A 45 -8.34 -0.49 -0.19
C ALA A 45 -7.19 -1.46 -0.52
N PHE A 46 -7.25 -2.66 0.06
CA PHE A 46 -6.27 -3.71 -0.19
C PHE A 46 -6.26 -4.13 -1.67
N SER A 47 -7.44 -4.31 -2.28
CA SER A 47 -7.57 -4.61 -3.71
C SER A 47 -6.94 -3.53 -4.60
N LYS A 48 -7.20 -2.25 -4.30
CA LYS A 48 -6.63 -1.13 -5.06
C LYS A 48 -5.13 -1.00 -4.89
N LEU A 49 -4.60 -1.27 -3.70
CA LEU A 49 -3.16 -1.32 -3.47
C LEU A 49 -2.49 -2.43 -4.27
N LEU A 50 -3.12 -3.60 -4.39
CA LEU A 50 -2.61 -4.68 -5.25
C LEU A 50 -2.62 -4.26 -6.73
N GLU A 51 -3.68 -3.62 -7.22
CA GLU A 51 -3.75 -3.08 -8.59
C GLU A 51 -2.63 -2.06 -8.86
N LEU A 52 -2.39 -1.14 -7.92
CA LEU A 52 -1.34 -0.12 -8.04
C LEU A 52 0.08 -0.72 -7.97
N TYR A 53 0.26 -1.84 -7.28
CA TYR A 53 1.55 -2.53 -7.21
C TYR A 53 2.00 -3.10 -8.56
N GLU A 54 1.05 -3.46 -9.43
CA GLU A 54 1.34 -4.00 -10.76
C GLU A 54 1.84 -2.94 -11.76
N ARG A 55 1.82 -1.65 -11.39
CA ARG A 55 2.37 -0.58 -12.22
C ARG A 55 3.89 -0.71 -12.38
N GLU A 56 4.43 -0.18 -13.47
CA GLU A 56 5.87 -0.27 -13.76
C GLU A 56 6.73 0.60 -12.84
N ASN A 57 6.15 1.64 -12.23
CA ASN A 57 6.91 2.61 -11.44
C ASN A 57 7.34 2.07 -10.05
N GLU A 58 8.65 1.96 -9.83
CA GLU A 58 9.23 1.46 -8.58
C GLU A 58 8.94 2.34 -7.36
N THR A 59 8.73 3.64 -7.55
CA THR A 59 8.34 4.55 -6.46
C THR A 59 6.90 4.31 -6.03
N VAL A 60 5.99 4.03 -6.98
CA VAL A 60 4.61 3.62 -6.67
C VAL A 60 4.63 2.31 -5.87
N LYS A 61 5.41 1.31 -6.29
CA LYS A 61 5.55 0.05 -5.54
C LYS A 61 6.04 0.27 -4.11
N ALA A 62 7.06 1.11 -3.93
CA ALA A 62 7.56 1.46 -2.59
C ALA A 62 6.49 2.14 -1.72
N GLN A 63 5.71 3.05 -2.30
CA GLN A 63 4.59 3.70 -1.62
C GLN A 63 3.46 2.72 -1.26
N VAL A 64 3.15 1.76 -2.14
CA VAL A 64 2.18 0.70 -1.87
C VAL A 64 2.63 -0.19 -0.71
N ILE A 65 3.92 -0.56 -0.66
CA ILE A 65 4.46 -1.34 0.46
C ILE A 65 4.36 -0.56 1.77
N TYR A 66 4.64 0.73 1.74
CA TYR A 66 4.42 1.60 2.90
C TYR A 66 2.93 1.64 3.31
N ALA A 67 2.00 1.63 2.34
CA ALA A 67 0.57 1.53 2.61
C ALA A 67 0.17 0.19 3.25
N PHE A 68 0.79 -0.93 2.86
CA PHE A 68 0.62 -2.20 3.56
C PHE A 68 1.10 -2.14 5.01
N ALA A 69 2.19 -1.43 5.29
CA ALA A 69 2.63 -1.17 6.66
C ALA A 69 1.57 -0.41 7.46
N MET A 70 0.95 0.62 6.87
CA MET A 70 -0.15 1.34 7.53
C MET A 70 -1.36 0.45 7.80
N LEU A 71 -1.74 -0.44 6.88
CA LEU A 71 -2.80 -1.42 7.14
C LEU A 71 -2.42 -2.35 8.29
N ALA A 72 -1.18 -2.85 8.31
CA ALA A 72 -0.67 -3.73 9.36
C ALA A 72 -0.64 -3.07 10.74
N VAL A 73 -0.30 -1.77 10.81
CA VAL A 73 -0.18 -1.03 12.07
C VAL A 73 -1.53 -0.51 12.55
N LEU A 74 -2.29 0.14 11.66
CA LEU A 74 -3.47 0.93 12.01
C LEU A 74 -4.78 0.14 11.88
N LYS A 75 -4.82 -0.90 11.04
CA LYS A 75 -6.08 -1.59 10.65
C LYS A 75 -6.15 -3.06 11.04
N LYS A 76 -5.19 -3.54 11.85
CA LYS A 76 -5.15 -4.94 12.32
C LYS A 76 -6.39 -5.39 13.11
N ASP A 77 -7.10 -4.45 13.75
CA ASP A 77 -8.35 -4.73 14.48
C ASP A 77 -9.56 -4.90 13.54
N ILE A 78 -9.45 -4.42 12.29
CA ILE A 78 -10.43 -4.67 11.22
C ILE A 78 -10.10 -5.99 10.54
N LYS A 79 -8.87 -6.12 10.02
CA LYS A 79 -8.41 -7.31 9.31
C LYS A 79 -6.90 -7.41 9.37
N ILE A 80 -6.40 -8.63 9.58
CA ILE A 80 -4.96 -8.90 9.54
C ILE A 80 -4.52 -8.98 8.08
N LEU A 81 -3.41 -8.32 7.75
CA LEU A 81 -2.81 -8.33 6.43
C LEU A 81 -2.49 -9.76 5.97
N ASP A 82 -2.80 -10.10 4.71
CA ASP A 82 -2.56 -11.45 4.20
C ASP A 82 -1.08 -11.65 3.83
N ARG A 83 -0.36 -12.36 4.69
CA ARG A 83 1.06 -12.68 4.52
C ARG A 83 1.36 -13.40 3.21
N ALA A 84 0.52 -14.36 2.83
CA ALA A 84 0.77 -15.20 1.66
C ALA A 84 0.75 -14.39 0.37
N ILE A 85 0.00 -13.27 0.37
CA ILE A 85 -0.07 -12.34 -0.76
C ILE A 85 1.03 -11.30 -0.67
N VAL A 86 1.22 -10.66 0.50
CA VAL A 86 2.04 -9.44 0.59
C VAL A 86 3.53 -9.72 0.72
N GLU A 87 3.95 -10.76 1.45
CA GLU A 87 5.37 -11.06 1.68
C GLU A 87 6.18 -11.28 0.38
N PRO A 88 5.68 -12.02 -0.63
CA PRO A 88 6.37 -12.15 -1.91
C PRO A 88 6.55 -10.81 -2.65
N LEU A 89 5.55 -9.92 -2.58
CA LEU A 89 5.61 -8.60 -3.21
C LEU A 89 6.68 -7.74 -2.54
N ILE A 90 6.65 -7.67 -1.21
CA ILE A 90 7.65 -6.94 -0.42
C ILE A 90 9.06 -7.45 -0.70
N SER A 91 9.25 -8.78 -0.67
CA SER A 91 10.56 -9.40 -0.92
C SER A 91 11.10 -9.06 -2.30
N SER A 92 10.24 -9.13 -3.33
CA SER A 92 10.59 -8.79 -4.71
C SER A 92 10.99 -7.32 -4.84
N ALA A 93 10.14 -6.38 -4.41
CA ALA A 93 10.44 -4.96 -4.48
C ALA A 93 11.68 -4.58 -3.68
N ASN A 94 11.84 -5.11 -2.47
CA ASN A 94 13.00 -4.85 -1.62
C ASN A 94 14.30 -5.30 -2.29
N SER A 95 14.30 -6.42 -3.02
CA SER A 95 15.48 -6.92 -3.71
C SER A 95 15.93 -6.03 -4.88
N ASN A 96 14.98 -5.33 -5.52
CA ASN A 96 15.23 -4.50 -6.70
C ASN A 96 15.41 -3.01 -6.38
N ALA A 97 14.88 -2.55 -5.25
CA ALA A 97 14.88 -1.14 -4.87
C ALA A 97 16.28 -0.61 -4.54
N ILE A 98 16.49 0.67 -4.86
CA ILE A 98 17.70 1.43 -4.55
C ILE A 98 17.34 2.79 -3.94
N GLY A 99 18.31 3.43 -3.28
CA GLY A 99 18.17 4.79 -2.75
C GLY A 99 16.97 4.95 -1.81
N THR A 100 16.19 6.01 -2.00
CA THR A 100 15.03 6.33 -1.15
C THR A 100 13.99 5.23 -1.13
N ASN A 101 13.69 4.59 -2.27
CA ASN A 101 12.70 3.52 -2.35
C ASN A 101 13.10 2.32 -1.47
N LYS A 102 14.41 2.00 -1.43
CA LYS A 102 14.94 0.94 -0.56
C LYS A 102 14.73 1.27 0.91
N SER A 103 15.02 2.51 1.33
CA SER A 103 14.79 2.97 2.70
C SER A 103 13.31 2.87 3.08
N THR A 104 12.42 3.39 2.24
CA THR A 104 10.97 3.36 2.48
C THR A 104 10.45 1.93 2.65
N ILE A 105 10.92 0.99 1.81
CA ILE A 105 10.51 -0.42 1.90
C ILE A 105 11.07 -1.07 3.17
N GLN A 106 12.30 -0.73 3.58
CA GLN A 106 12.89 -1.26 4.81
C GLN A 106 12.14 -0.77 6.06
N ASP A 107 11.80 0.52 6.13
CA ASP A 107 11.01 1.07 7.23
C ASP A 107 9.63 0.37 7.30
N ALA A 108 8.99 0.15 6.15
CA ALA A 108 7.73 -0.57 6.07
C ALA A 108 7.84 -2.05 6.51
N ILE A 109 8.94 -2.73 6.16
CA ILE A 109 9.21 -4.10 6.62
C ILE A 109 9.31 -4.14 8.15
N ASP A 110 10.05 -3.20 8.74
CA ASP A 110 10.23 -3.12 10.19
C ASP A 110 8.88 -2.90 10.91
N ASP A 111 8.04 -2.00 10.39
CA ASP A 111 6.70 -1.75 10.91
C ASP A 111 5.78 -2.98 10.82
N ILE A 112 5.79 -3.69 9.69
CA ILE A 112 5.00 -4.92 9.48
C ILE A 112 5.48 -6.03 10.42
N ASN A 113 6.80 -6.28 10.46
CA ASN A 113 7.40 -7.28 11.33
C ASN A 113 7.07 -6.99 12.80
N HIS A 114 7.16 -5.73 13.22
CA HIS A 114 6.82 -5.32 14.58
C HIS A 114 5.32 -5.48 14.89
N SER A 115 4.42 -5.01 14.02
CA SER A 115 2.98 -5.01 14.29
C SER A 115 2.36 -6.41 14.25
N LEU A 116 2.81 -7.25 13.31
CA LEU A 116 2.21 -8.55 13.03
C LEU A 116 3.06 -9.74 13.50
N ASN A 117 4.24 -9.49 14.09
CA ASN A 117 5.22 -10.51 14.47
C ASN A 117 5.64 -11.38 13.27
N TRP A 118 5.81 -10.75 12.11
CA TRP A 118 6.37 -11.43 10.93
C TRP A 118 7.90 -11.42 10.97
N ASN A 119 8.50 -12.14 10.03
CA ASN A 119 9.94 -12.16 9.79
C ASN A 119 10.15 -12.30 8.28
N ILE A 120 9.93 -11.18 7.58
CA ILE A 120 10.15 -11.01 6.14
C ILE A 120 11.65 -10.81 5.87
#